data_AF-A0A093XNU6-F1
#
_entry.id   AF-A0A093XNU6-F1
#
_cell.length_a   1.000
_cell.length_b   1.000
_cell.length_c   1.000
_cell.angle_alpha   90.00
_cell.angle_beta   90.00
_cell.angle_gamma   90.00
#
_symmetry.space_group_name_H-M   'P 1'
#
loop_
_entity.id
_entity.type
_entity.pdbx_description
1 polymer ?
#
loop_
_entity_poly.entity_id
_entity_poly.type
_entity_poly.pdbx_seq_one_letter_code
_entity_poly.pdbx_strand_id
1 'polypeptide(L)'
;MDSLTSSKKEQLHEVANGMLEIYRTLVRMRYLDSSWVIEGPHNIDDLLPMYQSHGLDASVIYLYSILPYIEAAGEPGRIDFFQGGRFADFRNKDDVETGRDPLYEGSEEEAMRPWMTPLSLLGNHRSVIIYSARTHCIWIHDQESCGSTDRNLHEGKTVFTGEEWDRHQEERRKLAEASGEGGEEEGNGEEDSGEEENGEEDSGEEENGEEGNGEEDSGKEDSGKEGSGEEDSGEESNNEEENGEEDSEEEEDEDDEHDFYDVGGGRPAPNVLRDIVKWFNELIELPGDGDESGILWDSEFLAPLFLKHGWPSAQFDGDSFQIDQVRAAAAKRAKGVAEEPMDEVQRIAGWVNDVGGYRKRKRADQLSREAAATTDDELWIARWELWASEDQDRHMTEELQNAEAAKDLASPGGQLQKPDELPLWEERQLRMDLWEQQRSLKRIQKEAEQPQQDNKLKDNIGLKLRYKEKQAAIYQKAYEASRLDAERLLPRRLFTVSLGVETNGVDYEDRMERLTKSIEEAQRRIKLMQEWIVQVPNSAQNARQVVKGELDRTEEHLQSCERQRRSVASALEEIRAGKVLK
;
A
#
# COMPACT_ATOMS: atom_id res chain seq x y z
N MET A 1 -6.46 -36.89 -8.01
CA MET A 1 -5.03 -36.52 -7.98
C MET A 1 -4.12 -37.55 -8.66
N ASP A 2 -4.57 -38.79 -8.90
CA ASP A 2 -3.78 -39.83 -9.59
C ASP A 2 -3.65 -39.64 -11.11
N SER A 3 -4.23 -38.57 -11.68
CA SER A 3 -4.23 -38.27 -13.11
C SER A 3 -3.08 -37.35 -13.58
N LEU A 4 -2.30 -36.77 -12.66
CA LEU A 4 -1.18 -35.88 -13.03
C LEU A 4 0.08 -36.69 -13.39
N THR A 5 0.67 -36.36 -14.54
CA THR A 5 1.95 -36.94 -14.98
C THR A 5 3.08 -36.60 -14.02
N SER A 6 4.12 -37.44 -13.97
CA SER A 6 5.28 -37.20 -13.11
C SER A 6 5.96 -35.86 -13.42
N SER A 7 6.09 -35.51 -14.70
CA SER A 7 6.68 -34.23 -15.14
C SER A 7 5.86 -33.03 -14.67
N LYS A 8 4.51 -33.09 -14.73
CA LYS A 8 3.67 -32.00 -14.22
C LYS A 8 3.81 -31.86 -12.70
N LYS A 9 3.93 -32.97 -11.96
CA LYS A 9 4.20 -32.92 -10.51
C LYS A 9 5.54 -32.26 -10.22
N GLU A 10 6.60 -32.60 -10.95
CA GLU A 10 7.92 -31.99 -10.80
C GLU A 10 7.87 -30.46 -11.00
N GLN A 11 7.20 -29.98 -12.05
CA GLN A 11 6.95 -28.55 -12.28
C GLN A 11 6.25 -27.87 -11.09
N LEU A 12 5.21 -28.49 -10.54
CA LEU A 12 4.47 -27.93 -9.39
C LEU A 12 5.32 -27.93 -8.11
N HIS A 13 6.17 -28.94 -7.91
CA HIS A 13 7.16 -28.97 -6.83
C HIS A 13 8.22 -27.87 -6.98
N GLU A 14 8.66 -27.54 -8.20
CA GLU A 14 9.56 -26.41 -8.42
C GLU A 14 8.95 -25.08 -7.95
N VAL A 15 7.66 -24.85 -8.24
CA VAL A 15 6.94 -23.65 -7.76
C VAL A 15 6.84 -23.64 -6.24
N ALA A 16 6.39 -24.74 -5.63
CA ALA A 16 6.25 -24.83 -4.18
C ALA A 16 7.58 -24.65 -3.44
N ASN A 17 8.67 -25.24 -3.97
CA ASN A 17 10.01 -25.09 -3.43
C ASN A 17 10.55 -23.66 -3.61
N GLY A 18 10.28 -23.02 -4.75
CA GLY A 18 10.64 -21.62 -4.99
C GLY A 18 9.94 -20.66 -4.01
N MET A 19 8.64 -20.83 -3.79
CA MET A 19 7.89 -20.07 -2.77
C MET A 19 8.43 -20.32 -1.36
N LEU A 20 8.79 -21.57 -1.04
CA LEU A 20 9.35 -21.91 0.26
C LEU A 20 10.71 -21.24 0.48
N GLU A 21 11.54 -21.14 -0.56
CA GLU A 21 12.83 -20.45 -0.49
C GLU A 21 12.67 -18.93 -0.28
N ILE A 22 11.66 -18.32 -0.89
CA ILE A 22 11.29 -16.93 -0.61
C ILE A 22 10.93 -16.77 0.86
N TYR A 23 10.06 -17.62 1.41
CA TYR A 23 9.66 -17.54 2.82
C TYR A 23 10.83 -17.79 3.77
N ARG A 24 11.71 -18.75 3.46
CA ARG A 24 12.94 -18.99 4.23
C ARG A 24 13.89 -17.80 4.18
N THR A 25 13.97 -17.11 3.04
CA THR A 25 14.74 -15.86 2.91
C THR A 25 14.15 -14.77 3.82
N LEU A 26 12.82 -14.59 3.82
CA LEU A 26 12.14 -13.64 4.71
C LEU A 26 12.32 -13.99 6.20
N VAL A 27 12.35 -15.28 6.57
CA VAL A 27 12.69 -15.73 7.92
C VAL A 27 14.14 -15.37 8.28
N ARG A 28 15.09 -15.56 7.34
CA ARG A 28 16.49 -15.16 7.53
C ARG A 28 16.63 -13.64 7.69
N MET A 29 15.85 -12.85 6.95
CA MET A 29 15.78 -11.38 7.07
C MET A 29 15.08 -10.91 8.35
N ARG A 30 14.60 -11.83 9.22
CA ARG A 30 13.82 -11.54 10.43
C ARG A 30 12.45 -10.90 10.16
N TYR A 31 11.95 -10.98 8.93
CA TYR A 31 10.62 -10.51 8.56
C TYR A 31 9.53 -11.45 9.07
N LEU A 32 9.71 -12.74 8.83
CA LEU A 32 8.83 -13.80 9.31
C LEU A 32 9.45 -14.51 10.51
N ASP A 33 8.62 -14.92 11.47
CA ASP A 33 9.07 -15.88 12.47
C ASP A 33 9.07 -17.29 11.84
N SER A 34 10.13 -18.06 12.10
CA SER A 34 10.25 -19.42 11.55
C SER A 34 9.11 -20.33 11.96
N SER A 35 8.47 -20.07 13.10
CA SER A 35 7.31 -20.86 13.58
C SER A 35 6.02 -20.60 12.79
N TRP A 36 5.97 -19.55 11.96
CA TRP A 36 4.79 -19.23 11.15
C TRP A 36 4.77 -19.96 9.81
N VAL A 37 5.92 -20.46 9.34
CA VAL A 37 6.01 -21.15 8.05
C VAL A 37 5.54 -22.59 8.21
N ILE A 38 4.43 -22.94 7.57
CA ILE A 38 3.89 -24.29 7.52
C ILE A 38 4.22 -24.90 6.16
N GLU A 39 5.21 -25.78 6.13
CA GLU A 39 5.61 -26.51 4.92
C GLU A 39 4.56 -27.59 4.57
N GLY A 40 4.35 -27.83 3.28
CA GLY A 40 3.53 -28.94 2.80
C GLY A 40 4.19 -30.31 2.99
N PRO A 41 3.48 -31.41 2.71
CA PRO A 41 2.11 -31.45 2.18
C PRO A 41 1.04 -31.28 3.27
N HIS A 42 -0.11 -30.73 2.88
CA HIS A 42 -1.27 -30.48 3.71
C HIS A 42 -2.39 -31.47 3.38
N ASN A 43 -3.16 -31.86 4.40
CA ASN A 43 -4.39 -32.59 4.16
C ASN A 43 -5.49 -31.62 3.69
N ILE A 44 -5.93 -31.77 2.45
CA ILE A 44 -6.95 -30.93 1.82
C ILE A 44 -8.23 -31.71 1.44
N ASP A 45 -8.38 -32.95 1.94
CA ASP A 45 -9.50 -33.84 1.59
C ASP A 45 -10.86 -33.17 1.85
N ASP A 46 -10.98 -32.48 2.99
CA ASP A 46 -12.19 -31.76 3.40
C ASP A 46 -12.49 -30.53 2.51
N LEU A 47 -11.50 -30.03 1.77
CA LEU A 47 -11.60 -28.83 0.92
C LEU A 47 -11.87 -29.17 -0.55
N LEU A 48 -11.71 -30.44 -0.96
CA LEU A 48 -11.91 -30.88 -2.34
C LEU A 48 -13.29 -30.50 -2.91
N PRO A 49 -14.43 -30.66 -2.20
CA PRO A 49 -15.72 -30.26 -2.75
C PRO A 49 -15.81 -28.76 -3.05
N MET A 50 -15.16 -27.94 -2.23
CA MET A 50 -15.11 -26.49 -2.43
C MET A 50 -14.25 -26.14 -3.64
N TYR A 51 -13.06 -26.72 -3.77
CA TYR A 51 -12.21 -26.50 -4.95
C TYR A 51 -12.89 -26.91 -6.26
N GLN A 52 -13.60 -28.03 -6.26
CA GLN A 52 -14.38 -28.50 -7.41
C GLN A 52 -15.52 -27.54 -7.77
N SER A 53 -16.18 -26.93 -6.76
CA SER A 53 -17.25 -25.95 -7.00
C SER A 53 -16.75 -24.65 -7.66
N HIS A 54 -15.47 -24.32 -7.46
CA HIS A 54 -14.80 -23.20 -8.14
C HIS A 54 -14.13 -23.59 -9.46
N GLY A 55 -14.34 -24.81 -9.94
CA GLY A 55 -13.81 -25.27 -11.23
C GLY A 55 -12.29 -25.37 -11.29
N LEU A 56 -11.60 -25.56 -10.16
CA LEU A 56 -10.14 -25.61 -10.14
C LEU A 56 -9.60 -26.88 -10.82
N ASP A 57 -8.57 -26.72 -11.66
CA ASP A 57 -7.88 -27.84 -12.30
C ASP A 57 -7.16 -28.74 -11.27
N ALA A 58 -7.01 -30.02 -11.60
CA ALA A 58 -6.33 -30.98 -10.74
C ALA A 58 -4.88 -30.57 -10.40
N SER A 59 -4.21 -29.84 -11.30
CA SER A 59 -2.86 -29.31 -11.10
C SER A 59 -2.83 -28.23 -10.02
N VAL A 60 -3.80 -27.31 -10.03
CA VAL A 60 -3.92 -26.23 -9.03
C VAL A 60 -4.29 -26.82 -7.67
N ILE A 61 -5.23 -27.77 -7.63
CA ILE A 61 -5.61 -28.47 -6.41
C ILE A 61 -4.40 -29.23 -5.82
N TYR A 62 -3.60 -29.89 -6.66
CA TYR A 62 -2.36 -30.53 -6.22
C TYR A 62 -1.35 -29.51 -5.68
N LEU A 63 -1.17 -28.38 -6.35
CA LEU A 63 -0.28 -27.30 -5.90
C LEU A 63 -0.69 -26.78 -4.52
N TYR A 64 -1.99 -26.55 -4.28
CA TYR A 64 -2.51 -26.13 -2.97
C TYR A 64 -2.19 -27.12 -1.84
N SER A 65 -2.07 -28.40 -2.15
CA SER A 65 -1.68 -29.41 -1.17
C SER A 65 -0.20 -29.33 -0.78
N ILE A 66 0.68 -28.75 -1.60
CA ILE A 66 2.13 -28.74 -1.37
C ILE A 66 2.73 -27.35 -1.14
N LEU A 67 2.00 -26.27 -1.44
CA LEU A 67 2.46 -24.91 -1.20
C LEU A 67 2.79 -24.68 0.29
N PRO A 68 3.83 -23.88 0.59
CA PRO A 68 4.05 -23.40 1.94
C PRO A 68 3.02 -22.31 2.28
N TYR A 69 2.53 -22.30 3.52
CA TYR A 69 1.59 -21.29 4.02
C TYR A 69 2.14 -20.58 5.25
N ILE A 70 1.61 -19.38 5.54
CA ILE A 70 1.98 -18.59 6.71
C ILE A 70 0.84 -18.56 7.72
N GLU A 71 1.07 -19.13 8.90
CA GLU A 71 0.16 -19.03 10.04
C GLU A 71 0.71 -18.01 11.05
N ALA A 72 0.44 -16.73 10.78
CA ALA A 72 0.80 -15.65 11.70
C ALA A 72 0.04 -15.83 13.02
N ALA A 73 0.70 -15.55 14.15
CA ALA A 73 0.15 -15.69 15.49
C ALA A 73 -1.03 -14.73 15.76
N GLY A 74 -2.20 -15.07 15.19
CA GLY A 74 -3.48 -14.35 15.21
C GLY A 74 -3.41 -12.85 14.91
N GLU A 75 -2.48 -12.43 14.06
CA GLU A 75 -2.56 -11.24 13.21
C GLU A 75 -2.63 -11.64 11.71
N PRO A 76 -3.45 -12.63 11.29
CA PRO A 76 -3.57 -13.03 9.90
C PRO A 76 -4.12 -11.86 9.08
N GLY A 77 -3.50 -11.58 7.93
CA GLY A 77 -3.93 -10.53 7.01
C GLY A 77 -3.37 -9.12 7.27
N ARG A 78 -2.40 -8.95 8.17
CA ARG A 78 -1.73 -7.66 8.45
C ARG A 78 -0.22 -7.65 8.18
N ILE A 79 0.26 -8.61 7.40
CA ILE A 79 1.66 -8.66 7.01
C ILE A 79 1.67 -8.64 5.49
N ASP A 80 2.22 -7.56 4.95
CA ASP A 80 2.41 -7.44 3.52
C ASP A 80 3.45 -8.46 3.06
N PHE A 81 3.28 -8.92 1.84
CA PHE A 81 4.22 -9.75 1.13
C PHE A 81 4.94 -8.90 0.06
N PHE A 82 5.44 -9.56 -0.97
CA PHE A 82 6.18 -8.98 -2.07
C PHE A 82 5.42 -7.83 -2.73
N GLN A 83 6.10 -6.67 -2.87
CA GLN A 83 5.58 -5.46 -3.52
C GLN A 83 4.18 -5.04 -3.06
N GLY A 84 3.95 -5.14 -1.74
CA GLY A 84 2.70 -4.72 -1.10
C GLY A 84 1.52 -5.69 -1.29
N GLY A 85 1.72 -6.84 -1.95
CA GLY A 85 0.75 -7.93 -1.98
C GLY A 85 0.54 -8.57 -0.60
N ARG A 86 -0.26 -9.63 -0.50
CA ARG A 86 -0.53 -10.37 0.74
C ARG A 86 -0.18 -11.85 0.59
N PHE A 87 0.17 -12.49 1.70
CA PHE A 87 0.31 -13.95 1.73
C PHE A 87 -1.03 -14.62 1.45
N ALA A 88 -1.02 -15.64 0.59
CA ALA A 88 -2.19 -16.45 0.29
C ALA A 88 -2.23 -17.72 1.17
N ASP A 89 -3.41 -18.08 1.68
CA ASP A 89 -3.67 -19.38 2.32
C ASP A 89 -4.90 -20.06 1.72
N PHE A 90 -4.68 -20.88 0.68
CA PHE A 90 -5.75 -21.59 -0.02
C PHE A 90 -6.35 -22.77 0.75
N ARG A 91 -5.99 -22.93 2.03
CA ARG A 91 -6.73 -23.78 2.97
C ARG A 91 -7.95 -23.03 3.54
N ASN A 92 -8.01 -21.72 3.35
CA ASN A 92 -9.16 -20.86 3.64
C ASN A 92 -10.03 -20.68 2.37
N LYS A 93 -11.34 -20.67 2.56
CA LYS A 93 -12.32 -20.45 1.48
C LYS A 93 -12.22 -19.04 0.90
N ASP A 94 -12.10 -18.03 1.76
CA ASP A 94 -12.10 -16.62 1.34
C ASP A 94 -10.92 -16.30 0.41
N ASP A 95 -9.75 -16.88 0.69
CA ASP A 95 -8.53 -16.71 -0.11
C ASP A 95 -8.64 -17.42 -1.47
N VAL A 96 -9.37 -18.55 -1.54
CA VAL A 96 -9.66 -19.22 -2.82
C VAL A 96 -10.62 -18.41 -3.65
N GLU A 97 -11.70 -17.92 -3.04
CA GLU A 97 -12.72 -17.09 -3.70
C GLU A 97 -12.11 -15.78 -4.22
N THR A 98 -11.43 -15.03 -3.34
CA THR A 98 -10.69 -13.82 -3.71
C THR A 98 -9.63 -14.11 -4.76
N GLY A 99 -8.94 -15.25 -4.61
CA GLY A 99 -7.91 -15.65 -5.55
C GLY A 99 -8.41 -15.79 -6.97
N ARG A 100 -9.69 -16.13 -7.21
CA ARG A 100 -10.27 -16.29 -8.57
C ARG A 100 -10.42 -14.99 -9.35
N ASP A 101 -10.52 -13.87 -8.65
CA ASP A 101 -10.55 -12.51 -9.21
C ASP A 101 -9.49 -11.68 -8.48
N PRO A 102 -8.20 -11.88 -8.83
CA PRO A 102 -7.10 -11.32 -8.06
C PRO A 102 -7.00 -9.79 -8.12
N LEU A 103 -7.68 -9.13 -9.06
CA LEU A 103 -7.62 -7.68 -9.27
C LEU A 103 -8.96 -6.97 -9.03
N TYR A 104 -10.01 -7.70 -8.66
CA TYR A 104 -11.37 -7.16 -8.42
C TYR A 104 -11.96 -6.42 -9.62
N GLU A 105 -11.62 -6.83 -10.83
CA GLU A 105 -12.08 -6.17 -12.07
C GLU A 105 -13.53 -6.54 -12.39
N GLY A 106 -14.01 -7.69 -11.88
CA GLY A 106 -15.41 -8.09 -11.96
C GLY A 106 -15.92 -8.39 -13.38
N SER A 107 -15.02 -8.49 -14.36
CA SER A 107 -15.34 -8.89 -15.73
C SER A 107 -15.15 -10.42 -15.90
N GLU A 108 -16.00 -11.07 -16.71
CA GLU A 108 -15.86 -12.51 -17.01
C GLU A 108 -14.68 -12.79 -17.95
N GLU A 109 -14.25 -11.79 -18.74
CA GLU A 109 -13.14 -11.89 -19.71
C GLU A 109 -11.78 -11.94 -18.98
N GLU A 110 -11.60 -11.17 -17.91
CA GLU A 110 -10.39 -11.13 -17.06
C GLU A 110 -10.43 -12.18 -15.93
N ALA A 111 -11.49 -12.99 -15.87
CA ALA A 111 -11.63 -14.03 -14.87
C ALA A 111 -10.55 -15.11 -15.03
N MET A 112 -9.89 -15.44 -13.93
CA MET A 112 -8.77 -16.36 -13.99
C MET A 112 -9.20 -17.76 -14.46
N ARG A 113 -8.36 -18.40 -15.28
CA ARG A 113 -8.63 -19.72 -15.86
C ARG A 113 -8.50 -20.85 -14.83
N PRO A 114 -9.15 -22.02 -15.03
CA PRO A 114 -9.09 -23.18 -14.11
C PRO A 114 -7.68 -23.66 -13.73
N TRP A 115 -6.72 -23.57 -14.66
CA TRP A 115 -5.32 -23.99 -14.49
C TRP A 115 -4.40 -22.88 -13.95
N MET A 116 -4.94 -21.72 -13.64
CA MET A 116 -4.21 -20.58 -13.10
C MET A 116 -4.56 -20.33 -11.63
N THR A 117 -3.60 -19.83 -10.88
CA THR A 117 -3.78 -19.43 -9.48
C THR A 117 -2.79 -18.35 -9.07
N PRO A 118 -3.18 -17.39 -8.20
CA PRO A 118 -2.22 -16.53 -7.54
C PRO A 118 -1.29 -17.33 -6.61
N LEU A 119 -0.05 -16.87 -6.49
CA LEU A 119 0.89 -17.28 -5.44
C LEU A 119 0.93 -16.25 -4.30
N SER A 120 0.34 -15.07 -4.51
CA SER A 120 0.09 -14.03 -3.50
C SER A 120 -1.29 -13.41 -3.74
N LEU A 121 -1.94 -12.87 -2.71
CA LEU A 121 -3.19 -12.12 -2.86
C LEU A 121 -2.91 -10.63 -3.05
N LEU A 122 -3.89 -9.89 -3.54
CA LEU A 122 -3.82 -8.43 -3.63
C LEU A 122 -3.79 -7.80 -2.23
N GLY A 123 -2.85 -6.87 -2.02
CA GLY A 123 -2.85 -5.98 -0.87
C GLY A 123 -3.76 -4.77 -1.09
N ASN A 124 -3.38 -3.60 -0.58
CA ASN A 124 -4.12 -2.37 -0.86
C ASN A 124 -3.60 -1.69 -2.14
N HIS A 125 -4.21 -2.03 -3.29
CA HIS A 125 -3.83 -1.48 -4.60
C HIS A 125 -2.37 -1.75 -4.98
N ARG A 126 -1.97 -3.03 -5.03
CA ARG A 126 -0.56 -3.45 -5.17
C ARG A 126 -0.38 -4.58 -6.18
N SER A 127 0.78 -5.23 -6.14
CA SER A 127 1.16 -6.31 -7.04
C SER A 127 0.68 -7.71 -6.58
N VAL A 128 0.39 -8.57 -7.56
CA VAL A 128 -0.04 -9.96 -7.41
C VAL A 128 0.85 -10.86 -8.27
N ILE A 129 1.33 -11.96 -7.69
CA ILE A 129 2.06 -13.01 -8.41
C ILE A 129 1.05 -14.04 -8.90
N ILE A 130 0.93 -14.24 -10.20
CA ILE A 130 -0.03 -15.17 -10.83
C ILE A 130 0.74 -16.28 -11.55
N TYR A 131 0.35 -17.54 -11.31
CA TYR A 131 0.96 -18.73 -11.89
C TYR A 131 0.01 -19.48 -12.82
N SER A 132 0.52 -19.95 -13.96
CA SER A 132 -0.19 -20.84 -14.88
C SER A 132 0.40 -22.25 -14.86
N ALA A 133 -0.39 -23.25 -14.46
CA ALA A 133 0.04 -24.64 -14.48
C ALA A 133 0.13 -25.22 -15.91
N ARG A 134 -0.51 -24.58 -16.90
CA ARG A 134 -0.47 -25.00 -18.31
C ARG A 134 0.88 -24.65 -18.94
N THR A 135 1.28 -23.38 -18.86
CA THR A 135 2.51 -22.85 -19.48
C THR A 135 3.72 -22.90 -18.55
N HIS A 136 3.52 -23.14 -17.25
CA HIS A 136 4.57 -23.11 -16.23
C HIS A 136 5.28 -21.74 -16.14
N CYS A 137 4.52 -20.66 -16.32
CA CYS A 137 4.98 -19.27 -16.25
C CYS A 137 4.34 -18.54 -15.06
N ILE A 138 5.01 -17.45 -14.65
CA ILE A 138 4.54 -16.50 -13.64
C ILE A 138 4.47 -15.10 -14.24
N TRP A 139 3.44 -14.36 -13.85
CA TRP A 139 3.27 -12.92 -14.07
C TRP A 139 3.27 -12.21 -12.72
N ILE A 140 3.83 -11.01 -12.67
CA ILE A 140 3.70 -10.11 -11.53
C ILE A 140 2.94 -8.89 -12.04
N HIS A 141 1.67 -8.76 -11.67
CA HIS A 141 0.76 -7.72 -12.17
C HIS A 141 0.40 -6.75 -11.06
N ASP A 142 0.33 -5.46 -11.36
CA ASP A 142 0.10 -4.40 -10.41
C ASP A 142 -1.17 -3.58 -10.73
N GLN A 143 -2.05 -3.45 -9.74
CA GLN A 143 -3.37 -2.85 -9.93
C GLN A 143 -3.31 -1.33 -10.19
N GLU A 144 -2.37 -0.60 -9.57
CA GLU A 144 -2.28 0.86 -9.75
C GLU A 144 -1.71 1.24 -11.10
N SER A 145 -0.66 0.55 -11.53
CA SER A 145 -0.01 0.81 -12.80
C SER A 145 -0.68 0.13 -13.99
N CYS A 146 -1.61 -0.80 -13.75
CA CYS A 146 -2.23 -1.66 -14.75
C CYS A 146 -1.19 -2.38 -15.63
N GLY A 147 -0.01 -2.67 -15.05
CA GLY A 147 1.17 -3.17 -15.74
C GLY A 147 1.91 -4.23 -14.94
N SER A 148 3.09 -4.62 -15.40
CA SER A 148 3.90 -5.61 -14.68
C SER A 148 5.02 -4.96 -13.87
N THR A 149 5.16 -5.40 -12.62
CA THR A 149 6.21 -4.99 -11.68
C THR A 149 7.36 -5.99 -11.62
N ASP A 150 7.41 -6.96 -12.54
CA ASP A 150 8.58 -7.82 -12.73
C ASP A 150 9.74 -7.00 -13.32
N ARG A 151 10.78 -6.79 -12.50
CA ARG A 151 11.96 -6.00 -12.88
C ARG A 151 12.74 -6.57 -14.07
N ASN A 152 12.56 -7.85 -14.39
CA ASN A 152 13.29 -8.54 -15.45
C ASN A 152 12.40 -8.88 -16.66
N LEU A 153 11.20 -8.30 -16.77
CA LEU A 153 10.27 -8.52 -17.89
C LEU A 153 10.86 -8.20 -19.28
N HIS A 154 11.81 -7.25 -19.31
CA HIS A 154 12.49 -6.79 -20.53
C HIS A 154 13.97 -7.16 -20.59
N GLU A 155 14.48 -7.92 -19.61
CA GLU A 155 15.89 -8.33 -19.60
C GLU A 155 16.18 -9.24 -20.81
N GLY A 156 17.00 -8.74 -21.76
CA GLY A 156 17.32 -9.45 -23.00
C GLY A 156 16.33 -9.28 -24.16
N LYS A 157 15.25 -8.49 -24.01
CA LYS A 157 14.44 -8.04 -25.16
C LYS A 157 15.13 -6.85 -25.82
N THR A 158 15.44 -6.96 -27.11
CA THR A 158 15.88 -5.80 -27.92
C THR A 158 14.71 -4.83 -27.98
N VAL A 159 14.80 -3.72 -27.24
CA VAL A 159 13.82 -2.63 -27.36
C VAL A 159 14.14 -1.91 -28.65
N PHE A 160 13.40 -2.24 -29.71
CA PHE A 160 13.41 -1.43 -30.92
C PHE A 160 12.73 -0.10 -30.58
N THR A 161 13.41 1.01 -30.85
CA THR A 161 12.76 2.31 -30.96
C THR A 161 11.65 2.26 -32.02
N GLY A 162 10.64 3.13 -31.98
CA GLY A 162 9.53 3.11 -32.95
C GLY A 162 10.03 3.05 -34.41
N GLU A 163 11.11 3.77 -34.71
CA GLU A 163 11.76 3.76 -36.02
C GLU A 163 12.45 2.43 -36.39
N GLU A 164 12.93 1.67 -35.41
CA GLU A 164 13.52 0.35 -35.65
C GLU A 164 12.43 -0.74 -35.74
N TRP A 165 11.28 -0.52 -35.10
CA TRP A 165 10.11 -1.39 -35.19
C TRP A 165 9.50 -1.32 -36.59
N ASP A 166 9.33 -0.10 -37.12
CA ASP A 166 8.85 0.13 -38.48
C ASP A 166 9.80 -0.47 -39.53
N ARG A 167 11.11 -0.36 -39.29
CA ARG A 167 12.14 -0.93 -40.16
C ARG A 167 12.11 -2.46 -40.15
N HIS A 168 11.94 -3.07 -38.98
CA HIS A 168 11.82 -4.51 -38.84
C HIS A 168 10.54 -5.06 -39.48
N GLN A 169 9.41 -4.32 -39.40
CA GLN A 169 8.18 -4.68 -40.09
C GLN A 169 8.31 -4.58 -41.61
N GLU A 170 8.96 -3.53 -42.10
CA GLU A 170 9.22 -3.33 -43.52
C GLU A 170 10.17 -4.42 -44.08
N GLU A 171 11.15 -4.86 -43.30
CA GLU A 171 12.03 -5.98 -43.63
C GLU A 171 11.27 -7.32 -43.65
N ARG A 172 10.39 -7.56 -42.68
CA ARG A 172 9.51 -8.75 -42.67
C ARG A 172 8.55 -8.77 -43.86
N ARG A 173 7.98 -7.61 -44.23
CA ARG A 173 7.11 -7.45 -45.40
C ARG A 173 7.84 -7.75 -46.70
N LYS A 174 9.08 -7.24 -46.84
CA LYS A 174 9.94 -7.54 -47.99
C LYS A 174 10.35 -9.01 -48.06
N LEU A 175 10.55 -9.65 -46.90
CA LEU A 175 10.87 -11.08 -46.84
C LEU A 175 9.68 -11.95 -47.26
N ALA A 176 8.45 -11.57 -46.84
CA ALA A 176 7.20 -12.23 -47.23
C ALA A 176 6.87 -12.01 -48.72
N GLU A 177 7.10 -10.81 -49.25
CA GLU A 177 6.96 -10.52 -50.68
C GLU A 177 8.00 -11.28 -51.53
N ALA A 178 9.18 -11.55 -50.98
CA ALA A 178 10.23 -12.33 -51.64
C ALA A 178 10.00 -13.85 -51.57
N SER A 179 9.27 -14.36 -50.57
CA SER A 179 8.96 -15.78 -50.42
C SER A 179 7.73 -16.23 -51.22
N GLY A 180 6.90 -15.31 -51.72
CA GLY A 180 5.86 -15.61 -52.71
C GLY A 180 4.70 -16.48 -52.20
N GLU A 181 4.44 -16.48 -50.89
CA GLU A 181 3.27 -17.10 -50.28
C GLU A 181 2.32 -15.98 -49.82
N GLY A 182 1.30 -15.73 -50.64
CA GLY A 182 0.25 -14.76 -50.35
C GLY A 182 -1.12 -15.39 -50.54
N GLY A 183 -1.97 -15.26 -49.52
CA GLY A 183 -3.41 -15.50 -49.54
C GLY A 183 -3.92 -15.80 -48.13
N GLU A 184 -4.97 -15.22 -47.56
CA GLU A 184 -5.91 -14.15 -47.92
C GLU A 184 -6.37 -13.57 -46.56
N GLU A 185 -6.27 -12.25 -46.32
CA GLU A 185 -6.98 -11.60 -45.21
C GLU A 185 -8.24 -10.95 -45.77
N GLU A 186 -9.40 -11.53 -45.42
CA GLU A 186 -10.71 -10.91 -45.61
C GLU A 186 -10.90 -9.80 -44.57
N GLY A 187 -11.26 -8.61 -45.06
CA GLY A 187 -11.47 -7.43 -44.23
C GLY A 187 -12.84 -7.39 -43.53
N ASN A 188 -12.84 -6.76 -42.37
CA ASN A 188 -13.90 -5.97 -41.72
C ASN A 188 -13.22 -5.23 -40.55
N GLY A 189 -13.44 -3.97 -40.20
CA GLY A 189 -14.27 -2.88 -40.71
C GLY A 189 -14.03 -1.67 -39.80
N GLU A 190 -13.84 -0.49 -40.37
CA GLU A 190 -14.01 0.79 -39.68
C GLU A 190 -15.52 1.06 -39.54
N GLU A 191 -16.00 1.41 -38.35
CA GLU A 191 -17.22 2.21 -38.15
C GLU A 191 -17.04 3.22 -36.99
N ASP A 192 -16.66 4.43 -37.39
CA ASP A 192 -17.31 5.74 -37.17
C ASP A 192 -18.35 5.96 -36.05
N SER A 193 -18.23 7.10 -35.36
CA SER A 193 -19.35 7.92 -34.85
C SER A 193 -18.80 9.33 -34.54
N GLY A 194 -19.37 10.46 -34.94
CA GLY A 194 -20.61 10.79 -35.62
C GLY A 194 -20.89 12.27 -35.28
N GLU A 195 -20.82 13.15 -36.28
CA GLU A 195 -21.23 14.56 -36.18
C GLU A 195 -22.78 14.66 -36.23
N GLU A 196 -23.37 15.57 -35.45
CA GLU A 196 -24.65 16.20 -35.77
C GLU A 196 -24.44 17.69 -36.06
N GLU A 197 -24.72 18.10 -37.30
CA GLU A 197 -24.86 19.48 -37.73
C GLU A 197 -26.20 20.08 -37.27
N ASN A 198 -26.20 21.39 -36.97
CA ASN A 198 -27.23 22.31 -37.47
C ASN A 198 -26.78 23.78 -37.32
N GLY A 199 -26.82 24.52 -38.43
CA GLY A 199 -27.27 25.92 -38.46
C GLY A 199 -26.24 27.01 -38.79
N GLU A 200 -26.29 27.47 -40.05
CA GLU A 200 -25.64 28.65 -40.64
C GLU A 200 -25.80 29.97 -39.85
N GLU A 201 -24.78 30.85 -39.89
CA GLU A 201 -24.81 32.18 -40.56
C GLU A 201 -23.48 32.98 -40.37
N ASP A 202 -22.75 33.05 -41.48
CA ASP A 202 -22.06 34.18 -42.14
C ASP A 202 -21.20 35.27 -41.42
N SER A 203 -20.14 35.63 -42.15
CA SER A 203 -19.38 36.88 -42.25
C SER A 203 -18.12 37.13 -41.38
N GLY A 204 -17.00 37.43 -42.06
CA GLY A 204 -15.96 38.34 -41.56
C GLY A 204 -14.50 37.99 -41.89
N GLU A 205 -14.01 38.56 -42.99
CA GLU A 205 -12.61 38.61 -43.46
C GLU A 205 -11.58 39.10 -42.41
N GLU A 206 -10.33 38.63 -42.46
CA GLU A 206 -9.17 39.38 -43.02
C GLU A 206 -7.82 38.66 -42.81
N GLU A 207 -6.97 38.81 -43.84
CA GLU A 207 -5.62 38.27 -44.02
C GLU A 207 -4.52 39.02 -43.24
N ASN A 208 -3.38 38.33 -42.98
CA ASN A 208 -2.02 38.68 -43.45
C ASN A 208 -0.90 38.31 -42.46
N GLY A 209 0.23 37.80 -43.00
CA GLY A 209 1.56 38.02 -42.42
C GLY A 209 2.59 36.87 -42.51
N GLU A 210 3.31 36.80 -43.64
CA GLU A 210 4.70 36.32 -43.83
C GLU A 210 5.64 36.57 -42.62
N GLU A 211 6.77 35.89 -42.35
CA GLU A 211 7.92 35.48 -43.18
C GLU A 211 8.99 34.83 -42.25
N GLY A 212 9.98 34.09 -42.79
CA GLY A 212 11.34 34.05 -42.18
C GLY A 212 12.06 32.69 -42.05
N ASN A 213 12.94 32.41 -43.01
CA ASN A 213 13.87 31.28 -43.12
C ASN A 213 15.03 31.22 -42.09
N GLY A 214 15.69 30.04 -42.01
CA GLY A 214 17.04 29.87 -41.45
C GLY A 214 17.62 28.45 -41.54
N GLU A 215 18.25 28.12 -42.68
CA GLU A 215 19.36 27.16 -42.93
C GLU A 215 20.49 27.24 -41.86
N GLU A 216 21.48 26.35 -41.64
CA GLU A 216 22.15 25.20 -42.28
C GLU A 216 23.09 24.62 -41.16
N ASP A 217 23.21 23.30 -40.93
CA ASP A 217 24.15 22.31 -41.50
C ASP A 217 25.58 22.20 -40.86
N SER A 218 26.07 20.95 -40.83
CA SER A 218 27.45 20.47 -40.97
C SER A 218 28.12 19.64 -39.83
N GLY A 219 28.58 18.44 -40.24
CA GLY A 219 29.81 17.76 -39.77
C GLY A 219 29.61 16.35 -39.20
N LYS A 220 29.72 15.26 -39.99
CA LYS A 220 30.96 14.44 -40.23
C LYS A 220 31.56 13.84 -38.95
N GLU A 221 32.02 12.60 -38.84
CA GLU A 221 32.35 11.53 -39.78
C GLU A 221 32.56 10.22 -38.98
N ASP A 222 32.57 9.12 -39.72
CA ASP A 222 32.54 7.71 -39.34
C ASP A 222 33.93 7.11 -39.04
N SER A 223 33.98 6.05 -38.22
CA SER A 223 35.02 4.99 -38.22
C SER A 223 34.63 3.95 -37.17
N GLY A 224 34.41 2.66 -37.42
CA GLY A 224 34.98 1.76 -38.42
C GLY A 224 35.87 0.72 -37.71
N LYS A 225 35.36 -0.51 -37.49
CA LYS A 225 36.18 -1.74 -37.46
C LYS A 225 35.37 -3.04 -37.43
N GLU A 226 35.51 -3.79 -38.52
CA GLU A 226 35.39 -5.25 -38.69
C GLU A 226 36.32 -6.00 -37.70
N GLY A 227 36.21 -7.29 -37.37
CA GLY A 227 35.53 -8.46 -37.94
C GLY A 227 36.19 -9.74 -37.36
N SER A 228 35.83 -10.90 -37.90
CA SER A 228 36.27 -12.30 -37.59
C SER A 228 35.54 -12.95 -36.40
N GLY A 229 34.91 -14.13 -36.50
CA GLY A 229 34.90 -15.17 -37.53
C GLY A 229 35.27 -16.50 -36.87
N GLU A 230 34.40 -17.51 -36.94
CA GLU A 230 34.76 -18.95 -37.03
C GLU A 230 33.47 -19.79 -37.09
N GLU A 231 33.32 -20.47 -38.23
CA GLU A 231 32.42 -21.60 -38.45
C GLU A 231 33.11 -22.87 -37.91
N ASP A 232 32.34 -23.83 -37.39
CA ASP A 232 32.72 -25.22 -37.52
C ASP A 232 31.51 -26.11 -37.77
N SER A 233 31.78 -27.16 -38.53
CA SER A 233 30.86 -27.98 -39.32
C SER A 233 30.91 -29.44 -38.88
N GLY A 234 29.84 -30.16 -39.19
CA GLY A 234 29.80 -31.62 -39.28
C GLY A 234 28.71 -32.23 -38.41
N GLU A 235 27.99 -33.26 -38.81
CA GLU A 235 27.95 -34.03 -40.06
C GLU A 235 26.69 -34.91 -39.92
N GLU A 236 26.00 -35.16 -41.04
CA GLU A 236 24.78 -35.96 -41.12
C GLU A 236 25.00 -37.46 -40.86
N SER A 237 23.93 -38.15 -40.42
CA SER A 237 23.66 -39.51 -40.89
C SER A 237 22.16 -39.83 -40.92
N ASN A 238 21.75 -40.31 -42.09
CA ASN A 238 20.39 -40.55 -42.61
C ASN A 238 19.67 -41.82 -42.10
N ASN A 239 18.38 -41.89 -42.49
CA ASN A 239 17.46 -43.04 -42.63
C ASN A 239 16.82 -43.56 -41.33
N GLU A 240 15.50 -43.82 -41.24
CA GLU A 240 14.56 -44.35 -42.24
C GLU A 240 13.10 -44.06 -41.78
N GLU A 241 12.21 -43.79 -42.74
CA GLU A 241 10.75 -43.67 -42.56
C GLU A 241 10.07 -45.04 -42.37
N GLU A 242 9.01 -45.10 -41.54
CA GLU A 242 7.62 -45.36 -41.97
C GLU A 242 6.71 -45.91 -40.84
N ASN A 243 5.60 -45.17 -40.66
CA ASN A 243 4.21 -45.59 -40.45
C ASN A 243 3.77 -46.29 -39.15
N GLY A 244 3.09 -45.51 -38.32
CA GLY A 244 2.01 -45.95 -37.43
C GLY A 244 0.98 -44.83 -37.33
N GLU A 245 -0.16 -45.04 -37.98
CA GLU A 245 -1.35 -44.18 -38.02
C GLU A 245 -1.81 -43.80 -36.60
N GLU A 246 -1.98 -42.51 -36.32
CA GLU A 246 -2.80 -42.02 -35.21
C GLU A 246 -3.83 -41.04 -35.75
N ASP A 247 -5.10 -41.38 -35.50
CA ASP A 247 -6.29 -40.61 -35.82
C ASP A 247 -6.22 -39.22 -35.16
N SER A 248 -6.08 -38.18 -35.98
CA SER A 248 -6.32 -36.80 -35.59
C SER A 248 -7.82 -36.52 -35.74
N GLU A 249 -8.55 -36.53 -34.62
CA GLU A 249 -9.79 -35.77 -34.53
C GLU A 249 -9.40 -34.29 -34.50
N GLU A 250 -9.62 -33.65 -35.66
CA GLU A 250 -9.65 -32.20 -35.83
C GLU A 250 -10.81 -31.67 -34.98
N GLU A 251 -10.48 -30.92 -33.92
CA GLU A 251 -11.39 -29.92 -33.37
C GLU A 251 -10.80 -28.57 -33.77
N GLU A 252 -11.60 -27.84 -34.53
CA GLU A 252 -11.33 -26.52 -35.09
C GLU A 252 -11.25 -25.52 -33.94
N ASP A 253 -10.05 -24.99 -33.66
CA ASP A 253 -9.87 -23.83 -32.79
C ASP A 253 -10.27 -22.56 -33.58
N GLU A 254 -11.57 -22.28 -33.64
CA GLU A 254 -12.10 -20.93 -33.86
C GLU A 254 -12.23 -20.27 -32.48
N ASP A 255 -11.31 -19.35 -32.17
CA ASP A 255 -11.54 -18.05 -31.49
C ASP A 255 -10.17 -17.49 -31.09
N ASP A 256 -9.64 -16.57 -31.91
CA ASP A 256 -8.58 -15.62 -31.51
C ASP A 256 -9.16 -14.66 -30.45
N GLU A 257 -9.38 -15.19 -29.25
CA GLU A 257 -9.70 -14.41 -28.06
C GLU A 257 -8.38 -13.90 -27.48
N HIS A 258 -8.06 -12.62 -27.74
CA HIS A 258 -6.89 -11.94 -27.19
C HIS A 258 -6.97 -11.86 -25.65
N ASP A 259 -6.54 -12.93 -24.98
CA ASP A 259 -6.58 -13.10 -23.53
C ASP A 259 -5.55 -12.18 -22.85
N PHE A 260 -6.01 -11.39 -21.87
CA PHE A 260 -5.19 -10.52 -21.01
C PHE A 260 -3.97 -11.26 -20.42
N TYR A 261 -4.07 -12.58 -20.21
CA TYR A 261 -3.01 -13.41 -19.66
C TYR A 261 -2.17 -14.19 -20.69
N ASP A 262 -2.58 -14.31 -21.97
CA ASP A 262 -1.79 -14.98 -23.03
C ASP A 262 -0.96 -14.01 -23.90
N VAL A 263 -1.19 -12.69 -23.82
CA VAL A 263 -0.33 -11.70 -24.49
C VAL A 263 1.00 -11.54 -23.74
N GLY A 264 1.99 -12.36 -24.11
CA GLY A 264 3.42 -12.07 -24.03
C GLY A 264 3.92 -11.28 -22.80
N GLY A 265 3.79 -11.82 -21.59
CA GLY A 265 4.31 -11.18 -20.37
C GLY A 265 4.83 -12.14 -19.30
N GLY A 266 4.45 -13.41 -19.33
CA GLY A 266 4.86 -14.38 -18.33
C GLY A 266 6.32 -14.81 -18.50
N ARG A 267 7.03 -14.98 -17.39
CA ARG A 267 8.38 -15.55 -17.38
C ARG A 267 8.37 -16.96 -16.78
N PRO A 268 9.31 -17.85 -17.14
CA PRO A 268 9.35 -19.19 -16.57
C PRO A 268 9.32 -19.15 -15.04
N ALA A 269 8.39 -19.87 -14.43
CA ALA A 269 8.13 -19.83 -12.99
C ALA A 269 9.40 -19.97 -12.11
N PRO A 270 10.31 -20.95 -12.35
CA PRO A 270 11.52 -21.08 -11.54
C PRO A 270 12.47 -19.87 -11.66
N ASN A 271 12.48 -19.17 -12.79
CA ASN A 271 13.30 -17.98 -12.96
C ASN A 271 12.77 -16.82 -12.12
N VAL A 272 11.46 -16.55 -12.18
CA VAL A 272 10.83 -15.46 -11.43
C VAL A 272 11.03 -15.66 -9.92
N LEU A 273 10.75 -16.87 -9.42
CA LEU A 273 10.88 -17.16 -7.99
C LEU A 273 12.33 -17.05 -7.49
N ARG A 274 13.30 -17.50 -8.30
CA ARG A 274 14.74 -17.33 -7.99
C ARG A 274 15.15 -15.85 -8.00
N ASP A 275 14.62 -15.07 -8.94
CA ASP A 275 14.94 -13.65 -9.05
C ASP A 275 14.36 -12.86 -7.86
N ILE A 276 13.17 -13.20 -7.37
CA ILE A 276 12.64 -12.62 -6.12
C ILE A 276 13.59 -12.87 -4.94
N VAL A 277 14.09 -14.11 -4.78
CA VAL A 277 15.10 -14.43 -3.76
C VAL A 277 16.38 -13.61 -3.96
N LYS A 278 16.83 -13.44 -5.21
CA LYS A 278 17.98 -12.60 -5.55
C LYS A 278 17.73 -11.15 -5.16
N TRP A 279 16.57 -10.58 -5.46
CA TRP A 279 16.22 -9.20 -5.16
C TRP A 279 16.23 -8.92 -3.65
N PHE A 280 15.74 -9.85 -2.81
CA PHE A 280 15.86 -9.73 -1.36
C PHE A 280 17.31 -9.84 -0.85
N ASN A 281 18.12 -10.72 -1.44
CA ASN A 281 19.53 -10.85 -1.06
C ASN A 281 20.35 -9.60 -1.45
N GLU A 282 20.02 -8.99 -2.59
CA GLU A 282 20.66 -7.78 -3.11
C GLU A 282 20.05 -6.49 -2.55
N LEU A 283 19.00 -6.59 -1.72
CA LEU A 283 18.22 -5.46 -1.17
C LEU A 283 17.65 -4.54 -2.26
N ILE A 284 17.42 -5.10 -3.45
CA ILE A 284 16.68 -4.48 -4.56
C ILE A 284 15.20 -4.36 -4.15
N GLU A 285 14.71 -5.39 -3.45
CA GLU A 285 13.41 -5.44 -2.80
C GLU A 285 13.61 -5.56 -1.29
N LEU A 286 12.80 -4.83 -0.53
CA LEU A 286 12.76 -4.89 0.92
C LEU A 286 11.45 -5.52 1.38
N PRO A 287 11.48 -6.29 2.48
CA PRO A 287 10.25 -6.80 3.04
C PRO A 287 9.46 -5.67 3.71
N GLY A 288 8.14 -5.70 3.56
CA GLY A 288 7.23 -4.74 4.19
C GLY A 288 7.11 -3.40 3.45
N ASP A 289 6.67 -3.46 2.19
CA ASP A 289 6.47 -2.30 1.31
C ASP A 289 4.97 -2.02 1.01
N GLY A 290 4.07 -2.55 1.85
CA GLY A 290 2.63 -2.29 1.73
C GLY A 290 2.09 -1.44 2.88
N ASP A 291 0.79 -1.20 2.85
CA ASP A 291 0.15 -0.28 3.79
C ASP A 291 0.01 -0.85 5.21
N GLU A 292 0.10 -2.17 5.36
CA GLU A 292 0.11 -2.85 6.67
C GLU A 292 1.54 -2.94 7.23
N SER A 293 2.53 -2.49 6.48
CA SER A 293 3.92 -2.49 6.87
C SER A 293 4.16 -1.41 7.91
N GLY A 294 4.18 -1.83 9.18
CA GLY A 294 4.48 -0.92 10.28
C GLY A 294 5.87 -0.29 10.14
N ILE A 295 6.08 0.86 10.80
CA ILE A 295 7.32 1.66 10.72
C ILE A 295 8.64 0.90 10.89
N LEU A 296 8.63 -0.28 11.52
CA LEU A 296 9.84 -1.12 11.64
C LEU A 296 10.37 -1.57 10.29
N TRP A 297 9.51 -1.67 9.28
CA TRP A 297 9.82 -2.13 7.93
C TRP A 297 9.97 -0.99 6.91
N ASP A 298 10.23 0.22 7.41
CA ASP A 298 10.35 1.40 6.57
C ASP A 298 11.65 1.43 5.75
N SER A 299 11.52 1.64 4.45
CA SER A 299 12.63 1.58 3.50
C SER A 299 13.70 2.66 3.73
N GLU A 300 13.39 3.77 4.43
CA GLU A 300 14.34 4.85 4.69
C GLU A 300 15.58 4.40 5.48
N PHE A 301 15.45 3.36 6.31
CA PHE A 301 16.55 2.90 7.18
C PHE A 301 16.85 1.40 7.10
N LEU A 302 15.97 0.58 6.51
CA LEU A 302 16.15 -0.87 6.48
C LEU A 302 17.40 -1.34 5.73
N ALA A 303 17.60 -0.90 4.48
CA ALA A 303 18.71 -1.37 3.67
C ALA A 303 20.10 -1.08 4.31
N PRO A 304 20.36 0.14 4.83
CA PRO A 304 21.59 0.41 5.59
C PRO A 304 21.76 -0.50 6.82
N LEU A 305 20.69 -0.83 7.54
CA LEU A 305 20.75 -1.72 8.70
C LEU A 305 21.07 -3.16 8.30
N PHE A 306 20.47 -3.70 7.24
CA PHE A 306 20.80 -5.03 6.74
C PHE A 306 22.29 -5.15 6.42
N LEU A 307 22.84 -4.17 5.71
CA LEU A 307 24.26 -4.12 5.37
C LEU A 307 25.15 -4.01 6.63
N LYS A 308 24.77 -3.16 7.60
CA LYS A 308 25.48 -2.98 8.87
C LYS A 308 25.64 -4.30 9.64
N HIS A 309 24.64 -5.18 9.57
CA HIS A 309 24.61 -6.45 10.29
C HIS A 309 25.04 -7.65 9.45
N GLY A 310 25.57 -7.43 8.24
CA GLY A 310 26.22 -8.45 7.43
C GLY A 310 25.30 -9.25 6.50
N TRP A 311 24.13 -8.72 6.15
CA TRP A 311 23.29 -9.31 5.09
C TRP A 311 23.99 -9.23 3.72
N PRO A 312 23.83 -10.22 2.82
CA PRO A 312 23.08 -11.48 2.92
C PRO A 312 23.91 -12.69 3.43
N SER A 313 25.08 -12.43 4.02
CA SER A 313 26.00 -13.50 4.42
C SER A 313 25.39 -14.47 5.44
N ALA A 314 25.96 -15.67 5.54
CA ALA A 314 25.59 -16.64 6.57
C ALA A 314 25.90 -16.15 8.00
N GLN A 315 26.70 -15.08 8.15
CA GLN A 315 27.06 -14.46 9.42
C GLN A 315 26.13 -13.30 9.81
N PHE A 316 25.03 -13.08 9.07
CA PHE A 316 24.07 -12.02 9.37
C PHE A 316 23.60 -12.07 10.83
N ASP A 317 23.85 -10.99 11.57
CA ASP A 317 23.44 -10.86 12.97
C ASP A 317 22.02 -10.30 13.06
N GLY A 318 21.05 -11.20 12.86
CA GLY A 318 19.63 -10.85 12.91
C GLY A 318 19.15 -10.33 14.27
N ASP A 319 19.83 -10.66 15.37
CA ASP A 319 19.42 -10.24 16.71
C ASP A 319 19.83 -8.80 16.97
N SER A 320 21.06 -8.42 16.62
CA SER A 320 21.50 -7.02 16.67
C SER A 320 20.75 -6.16 15.64
N PHE A 321 20.45 -6.71 14.47
CA PHE A 321 19.61 -6.04 13.47
C PHE A 321 18.26 -5.63 14.03
N GLN A 322 17.52 -6.55 14.67
CA GLN A 322 16.20 -6.22 15.24
C GLN A 322 16.27 -5.15 16.35
N ILE A 323 17.36 -5.12 17.12
CA ILE A 323 17.57 -4.08 18.14
C ILE A 323 17.76 -2.71 17.45
N ASP A 324 18.65 -2.62 16.47
CA ASP A 324 18.92 -1.36 15.77
C ASP A 324 17.75 -0.92 14.88
N GLN A 325 16.94 -1.86 14.36
CA GLN A 325 15.68 -1.59 13.66
C GLN A 325 14.69 -0.87 14.58
N VAL A 326 14.49 -1.37 15.80
CA VAL A 326 13.61 -0.74 16.79
C VAL A 326 14.13 0.64 17.20
N ARG A 327 15.45 0.82 17.35
CA ARG A 327 16.05 2.13 17.62
C ARG A 327 15.85 3.12 16.48
N ALA A 328 16.07 2.68 15.24
CA ALA A 328 15.89 3.52 14.04
C ALA A 328 14.42 3.97 13.90
N ALA A 329 13.48 3.05 14.10
CA ALA A 329 12.05 3.37 14.14
C ALA A 329 11.71 4.39 15.24
N ALA A 330 12.25 4.22 16.45
CA ALA A 330 12.04 5.16 17.55
C ALA A 330 12.63 6.55 17.25
N ALA A 331 13.82 6.61 16.65
CA ALA A 331 14.42 7.87 16.19
C ALA A 331 13.56 8.55 15.12
N LYS A 332 13.02 7.78 14.15
CA LYS A 332 12.09 8.28 13.13
C LYS A 332 10.79 8.82 13.75
N ARG A 333 10.16 8.09 14.66
CA ARG A 333 8.97 8.58 15.39
C ARG A 333 9.26 9.85 16.17
N ALA A 334 10.38 9.89 16.88
CA ALA A 334 10.76 11.06 17.67
C ALA A 334 10.97 12.28 16.77
N LYS A 335 11.60 12.09 15.60
CA LYS A 335 11.74 13.13 14.57
C LYS A 335 10.37 13.62 14.10
N GLY A 336 9.46 12.72 13.73
CA GLY A 336 8.09 13.07 13.31
C GLY A 336 7.34 13.88 14.37
N VAL A 337 7.39 13.48 15.65
CA VAL A 337 6.78 14.24 16.76
C VAL A 337 7.37 15.66 16.87
N ALA A 338 8.66 15.80 16.60
CA ALA A 338 9.29 17.11 16.61
C ALA A 338 8.94 17.95 15.37
N GLU A 339 8.65 17.33 14.22
CA GLU A 339 8.26 17.98 12.97
C GLU A 339 6.76 18.32 12.90
N GLU A 340 5.93 17.71 13.75
CA GLU A 340 4.47 17.93 13.83
C GLU A 340 4.05 19.42 13.81
N PRO A 341 4.70 20.36 14.54
CA PRO A 341 4.31 21.77 14.47
C PRO A 341 4.50 22.40 13.07
N MET A 342 5.50 21.94 12.31
CA MET A 342 5.71 22.40 10.91
C MET A 342 4.65 21.79 10.00
N ASP A 343 4.41 20.50 10.13
CA ASP A 343 3.43 19.76 9.33
C ASP A 343 2.01 20.26 9.58
N GLU A 344 1.69 20.61 10.83
CA GLU A 344 0.43 21.25 11.22
C GLU A 344 0.25 22.61 10.54
N VAL A 345 1.27 23.47 10.57
CA VAL A 345 1.22 24.76 9.85
C VAL A 345 1.04 24.54 8.36
N GLN A 346 1.76 23.59 7.75
CA GLN A 346 1.62 23.30 6.32
C GLN A 346 0.23 22.78 5.97
N ARG A 347 -0.33 21.87 6.77
CA ARG A 347 -1.68 21.32 6.62
C ARG A 347 -2.75 22.41 6.72
N ILE A 348 -2.68 23.25 7.74
CA ILE A 348 -3.62 24.36 7.94
C ILE A 348 -3.44 25.41 6.83
N ALA A 349 -2.21 25.76 6.46
CA ALA A 349 -1.94 26.70 5.37
C ALA A 349 -2.46 26.19 4.02
N GLY A 350 -2.33 24.89 3.72
CA GLY A 350 -2.91 24.29 2.53
C GLY A 350 -4.43 24.45 2.48
N TRP A 351 -5.10 24.25 3.63
CA TRP A 351 -6.53 24.52 3.77
C TRP A 351 -6.84 26.01 3.57
N VAL A 352 -6.16 26.92 4.26
CA VAL A 352 -6.36 28.39 4.23
C VAL A 352 -6.05 29.00 2.86
N ASN A 353 -5.13 28.42 2.11
CA ASN A 353 -4.80 28.85 0.75
C ASN A 353 -5.79 28.32 -0.30
N ASP A 354 -6.71 27.42 0.08
CA ASP A 354 -7.68 26.80 -0.82
C ASP A 354 -6.99 26.08 -1.99
N VAL A 355 -5.99 25.25 -1.68
CA VAL A 355 -5.34 24.41 -2.69
C VAL A 355 -6.42 23.55 -3.37
N GLY A 356 -6.61 23.73 -4.68
CA GLY A 356 -7.68 23.09 -5.45
C GLY A 356 -8.96 23.93 -5.64
N GLY A 357 -9.07 25.11 -5.02
CA GLY A 357 -10.12 26.10 -5.28
C GLY A 357 -11.54 25.74 -4.82
N TYR A 358 -11.68 24.73 -3.94
CA TYR A 358 -12.97 24.21 -3.52
C TYR A 358 -13.80 25.26 -2.75
N ARG A 359 -13.17 25.98 -1.81
CA ARG A 359 -13.89 26.98 -1.00
C ARG A 359 -14.33 28.17 -1.85
N LYS A 360 -13.50 28.61 -2.81
CA LYS A 360 -13.88 29.64 -3.78
C LYS A 360 -15.11 29.23 -4.60
N ARG A 361 -15.16 27.99 -5.11
CA ARG A 361 -16.33 27.46 -5.83
C ARG A 361 -17.56 27.39 -4.94
N LYS A 362 -17.42 26.79 -3.75
CA LYS A 362 -18.51 26.69 -2.77
C LYS A 362 -19.08 28.05 -2.39
N ARG A 363 -18.24 29.07 -2.21
CA ARG A 363 -18.66 30.44 -1.92
C ARG A 363 -19.40 31.08 -3.10
N ALA A 364 -18.95 30.84 -4.33
CA ALA A 364 -19.64 31.32 -5.54
C ALA A 364 -21.03 30.66 -5.70
N ASP A 365 -21.13 29.36 -5.41
CA ASP A 365 -22.41 28.64 -5.41
C ASP A 365 -23.37 29.21 -4.34
N GLN A 366 -22.87 29.44 -3.13
CA GLN A 366 -23.66 30.04 -2.03
C GLN A 366 -24.16 31.45 -2.39
N LEU A 367 -23.30 32.30 -2.95
CA LEU A 367 -23.69 33.64 -3.42
C LEU A 367 -24.71 33.58 -4.56
N SER A 368 -24.57 32.61 -5.46
CA SER A 368 -25.53 32.39 -6.55
C SER A 368 -26.90 31.94 -6.00
N ARG A 369 -26.92 31.06 -5.00
CA ARG A 369 -28.14 30.65 -4.30
C ARG A 369 -28.79 31.80 -3.54
N GLU A 370 -28.00 32.68 -2.91
CA GLU A 370 -28.53 33.89 -2.28
C GLU A 370 -29.18 34.82 -3.31
N ALA A 371 -28.53 35.03 -4.46
CA ALA A 371 -29.04 35.87 -5.54
C ALA A 371 -30.30 35.30 -6.22
N ALA A 372 -30.41 33.98 -6.30
CA ALA A 372 -31.55 33.27 -6.89
C ALA A 372 -32.71 33.04 -5.91
N ALA A 373 -32.56 33.38 -4.63
CA ALA A 373 -33.56 33.12 -3.61
C ALA A 373 -34.87 33.89 -3.89
N THR A 374 -35.98 33.16 -3.91
CA THR A 374 -37.32 33.71 -4.17
C THR A 374 -38.17 33.84 -2.91
N THR A 375 -37.78 33.14 -1.84
CA THR A 375 -38.45 33.16 -0.53
C THR A 375 -37.51 33.63 0.58
N ASP A 376 -38.08 34.16 1.67
CA ASP A 376 -37.29 34.54 2.85
C ASP A 376 -36.54 33.33 3.44
N ASP A 377 -37.11 32.12 3.38
CA ASP A 377 -36.42 30.91 3.86
C ASP A 377 -35.20 30.55 3.00
N GLU A 378 -35.34 30.55 1.67
CA GLU A 378 -34.21 30.28 0.75
C GLU A 378 -33.08 31.30 0.95
N LEU A 379 -33.44 32.58 1.08
CA LEU A 379 -32.48 33.67 1.27
C LEU A 379 -31.70 33.50 2.59
N TRP A 380 -32.42 33.24 3.68
CA TRP A 380 -31.79 33.12 5.00
C TRP A 380 -31.03 31.82 5.20
N ILE A 381 -31.39 30.74 4.50
CA ILE A 381 -30.57 29.51 4.45
C ILE A 381 -29.27 29.77 3.69
N ALA A 382 -29.31 30.41 2.51
CA ALA A 382 -28.10 30.74 1.77
C ALA A 382 -27.15 31.66 2.56
N ARG A 383 -27.71 32.67 3.26
CA ARG A 383 -26.94 33.54 4.17
C ARG A 383 -26.34 32.81 5.35
N TRP A 384 -27.06 31.84 5.91
CA TRP A 384 -26.54 30.98 6.97
C TRP A 384 -25.36 30.15 6.48
N GLU A 385 -25.48 29.50 5.31
CA GLU A 385 -24.42 28.70 4.70
C GLU A 385 -23.16 29.55 4.42
N LEU A 386 -23.34 30.77 3.91
CA LEU A 386 -22.26 31.72 3.68
C LEU A 386 -21.60 32.15 4.99
N TRP A 387 -22.40 32.55 5.99
CA TRP A 387 -21.91 32.95 7.31
C TRP A 387 -21.14 31.82 8.01
N ALA A 388 -21.65 30.59 7.94
CA ALA A 388 -21.00 29.42 8.54
C ALA A 388 -19.67 29.10 7.85
N SER A 389 -19.58 29.31 6.53
CA SER A 389 -18.32 29.20 5.79
C SER A 389 -17.33 30.29 6.20
N GLU A 390 -17.78 31.53 6.35
CA GLU A 390 -16.95 32.66 6.78
C GLU A 390 -16.43 32.52 8.21
N ASP A 391 -17.24 31.99 9.13
CA ASP A 391 -16.80 31.69 10.49
C ASP A 391 -15.74 30.59 10.51
N GLN A 392 -15.90 29.55 9.68
CA GLN A 392 -14.89 28.51 9.53
C GLN A 392 -13.60 29.06 8.93
N ASP A 393 -13.67 29.91 7.91
CA ASP A 393 -12.50 30.56 7.30
C ASP A 393 -11.74 31.42 8.32
N ARG A 394 -12.48 32.19 9.12
CA ARG A 394 -11.90 33.00 10.21
C ARG A 394 -11.23 32.12 11.25
N HIS A 395 -11.90 31.08 11.72
CA HIS A 395 -11.36 30.14 12.70
C HIS A 395 -10.08 29.48 12.20
N MET A 396 -10.06 28.96 10.97
CA MET A 396 -8.86 28.32 10.42
C MET A 396 -7.70 29.31 10.20
N THR A 397 -8.00 30.58 9.94
CA THR A 397 -6.98 31.64 9.87
C THR A 397 -6.39 31.93 11.25
N GLU A 398 -7.21 31.96 12.30
CA GLU A 398 -6.75 32.09 13.69
C GLU A 398 -5.93 30.85 14.11
N GLU A 399 -6.35 29.65 13.72
CA GLU A 399 -5.60 28.42 13.96
C GLU A 399 -4.26 28.40 13.25
N LEU A 400 -4.18 28.94 12.03
CA LEU A 400 -2.91 29.11 11.33
C LEU A 400 -1.95 30.00 12.13
N GLN A 401 -2.44 31.13 12.66
CA GLN A 401 -1.63 32.03 13.48
C GLN A 401 -1.18 31.37 14.79
N ASN A 402 -2.09 30.61 15.43
CA ASN A 402 -1.78 29.86 16.64
C ASN A 402 -0.72 28.79 16.38
N ALA A 403 -0.85 28.03 15.29
CA ALA A 403 0.10 27.01 14.87
C ALA A 403 1.46 27.61 14.50
N GLU A 404 1.49 28.74 13.79
CA GLU A 404 2.73 29.48 13.48
C GLU A 404 3.44 29.95 14.76
N ALA A 405 2.70 30.52 15.71
CA ALA A 405 3.25 30.94 16.99
C ALA A 405 3.76 29.75 17.84
N ALA A 406 3.04 28.63 17.83
CA ALA A 406 3.46 27.40 18.52
C ALA A 406 4.75 26.83 17.90
N LYS A 407 4.84 26.79 16.56
CA LYS A 407 6.02 26.37 15.81
C LYS A 407 7.23 27.26 16.12
N ASP A 408 7.06 28.58 16.13
CA ASP A 408 8.13 29.53 16.43
C ASP A 408 8.61 29.40 17.90
N LEU A 409 7.69 29.11 18.83
CA LEU A 409 8.02 28.83 20.23
C LEU A 409 8.78 27.50 20.38
N ALA A 410 8.37 26.46 19.65
CA ALA A 410 9.00 25.15 19.67
C ALA A 410 10.40 25.17 19.03
N SER A 411 10.62 26.03 18.03
CA SER A 411 11.88 26.14 17.28
C SER A 411 12.40 27.56 17.13
N PRO A 412 12.99 28.16 18.19
CA PRO A 412 13.68 29.43 18.07
C PRO A 412 14.89 29.27 17.12
N GLY A 413 14.76 29.73 15.86
CA GLY A 413 15.79 29.60 14.83
C GLY A 413 15.64 28.39 13.88
N GLY A 414 14.49 27.71 13.87
CA GLY A 414 14.15 26.69 12.86
C GLY A 414 14.72 25.28 13.11
N GLN A 415 15.21 25.00 14.32
CA GLN A 415 15.73 23.67 14.69
C GLN A 415 14.85 23.02 15.76
N LEU A 416 14.04 22.03 15.35
CA LEU A 416 13.06 21.32 16.20
C LEU A 416 13.72 20.31 17.15
N GLN A 417 14.74 19.59 16.67
CA GLN A 417 15.59 18.75 17.50
C GLN A 417 17.03 19.25 17.41
N LYS A 418 17.60 19.57 18.57
CA LYS A 418 19.04 19.82 18.65
C LYS A 418 19.76 18.49 18.44
N PRO A 419 20.74 18.41 17.51
CA PRO A 419 21.46 17.17 17.24
C PRO A 419 22.05 16.52 18.49
N ASP A 420 22.53 17.33 19.43
CA ASP A 420 23.10 16.86 20.69
C ASP A 420 22.06 16.16 21.60
N GLU A 421 20.76 16.46 21.43
CA GLU A 421 19.65 15.93 22.22
C GLU A 421 18.95 14.72 21.58
N LEU A 422 19.34 14.33 20.36
CA LEU A 422 18.78 13.16 19.67
C LEU A 422 18.81 11.86 20.52
N PRO A 423 19.88 11.57 21.29
CA PRO A 423 19.88 10.40 22.17
C PRO A 423 18.79 10.44 23.25
N LEU A 424 18.39 11.63 23.73
CA LEU A 424 17.31 11.77 24.71
C LEU A 424 15.94 11.58 24.07
N TRP A 425 15.77 12.03 22.82
CA TRP A 425 14.55 11.81 22.04
C TRP A 425 14.35 10.32 21.72
N GLU A 426 15.40 9.63 21.28
CA GLU A 426 15.39 8.19 21.06
C GLU A 426 15.08 7.44 22.37
N GLU A 427 15.75 7.75 23.47
CA GLU A 427 15.51 7.10 24.78
C GLU A 427 14.07 7.28 25.23
N ARG A 428 13.54 8.50 25.14
CA ARG A 428 12.15 8.82 25.52
C ARG A 428 11.17 7.99 24.71
N GLN A 429 11.35 7.92 23.39
CA GLN A 429 10.46 7.18 22.51
C GLN A 429 10.54 5.68 22.78
N LEU A 430 11.75 5.10 22.90
CA LEU A 430 11.93 3.69 23.22
C LEU A 430 11.36 3.31 24.59
N ARG A 431 11.42 4.21 25.57
CA ARG A 431 10.79 4.00 26.87
C ARG A 431 9.27 3.87 26.75
N MET A 432 8.65 4.73 25.95
CA MET A 432 7.21 4.68 25.67
C MET A 432 6.83 3.40 24.94
N ASP A 433 7.57 3.05 23.89
CA ASP A 433 7.33 1.84 23.09
C ASP A 433 7.51 0.57 23.94
N LEU A 434 8.50 0.53 24.84
CA LEU A 434 8.70 -0.57 25.78
C LEU A 434 7.48 -0.76 26.70
N TRP A 435 6.93 0.33 27.25
CA TRP A 435 5.71 0.22 28.07
C TRP A 435 4.53 -0.33 27.29
N GLU A 436 4.39 0.04 26.02
CA GLU A 436 3.36 -0.52 25.13
C GLU A 436 3.55 -2.02 24.93
N GLN A 437 4.77 -2.48 24.62
CA GLN A 437 5.06 -3.90 24.47
C GLN A 437 4.78 -4.68 25.76
N GLN A 438 5.14 -4.12 26.92
CA GLN A 438 4.85 -4.74 28.22
C GLN A 438 3.34 -4.83 28.50
N ARG A 439 2.55 -3.80 28.14
CA ARG A 439 1.09 -3.84 28.27
C ARG A 439 0.47 -4.86 27.33
N SER A 440 0.94 -4.93 26.09
CA SER A 440 0.50 -5.91 25.10
C SER A 440 0.78 -7.34 25.58
N LEU A 441 1.99 -7.60 26.06
CA LEU A 441 2.37 -8.90 26.64
C LEU A 441 1.48 -9.28 27.84
N LYS A 442 1.25 -8.35 28.78
CA LYS A 442 0.35 -8.60 29.93
C LYS A 442 -1.08 -8.93 29.50
N ARG A 443 -1.56 -8.35 28.40
CA ARG A 443 -2.90 -8.64 27.85
C ARG A 443 -2.99 -10.08 27.35
N ILE A 444 -2.00 -10.51 26.56
CA ILE A 444 -1.94 -11.88 26.02
C ILE A 444 -1.71 -12.91 27.13
N GLN A 445 -0.89 -12.60 28.14
CA GLN A 445 -0.74 -13.47 29.31
C GLN A 445 -2.06 -13.73 30.03
N LYS A 446 -2.88 -12.69 30.24
CA LYS A 446 -4.22 -12.84 30.82
C LYS A 446 -5.17 -13.64 29.93
N GLU A 447 -5.06 -13.50 28.62
CA GLU A 447 -5.85 -14.28 27.65
C GLU A 447 -5.45 -15.77 27.71
N ALA A 448 -4.16 -16.07 27.84
CA ALA A 448 -3.63 -17.43 27.96
C ALA A 448 -4.03 -18.12 29.28
N GLU A 449 -4.29 -17.37 30.34
CA GLU A 449 -4.77 -17.89 31.62
C GLU A 449 -6.25 -18.30 31.58
N GLN A 450 -7.02 -17.86 30.59
CA GLN A 450 -8.45 -18.18 30.48
C GLN A 450 -8.67 -19.62 29.96
N PRO A 451 -9.71 -20.33 30.45
CA PRO A 451 -10.01 -21.68 29.98
C PRO A 451 -10.41 -21.67 28.50
N GLN A 452 -9.58 -22.28 27.65
CA GLN A 452 -9.84 -22.49 26.22
C GLN A 452 -10.39 -23.91 26.01
N GLN A 453 -11.54 -24.04 25.35
CA GLN A 453 -12.12 -25.35 25.00
C GLN A 453 -11.61 -25.87 23.65
N ASP A 454 -11.13 -24.97 22.78
CA ASP A 454 -10.62 -25.28 21.45
C ASP A 454 -9.08 -25.34 21.45
N ASN A 455 -8.54 -26.48 21.00
CA ASN A 455 -7.09 -26.71 20.92
C ASN A 455 -6.42 -25.79 19.89
N LYS A 456 -7.07 -25.48 18.76
CA LYS A 456 -6.49 -24.56 17.76
C LYS A 456 -6.34 -23.14 18.32
N LEU A 457 -7.37 -22.67 19.03
CA LEU A 457 -7.32 -21.36 19.69
C LEU A 457 -6.21 -21.33 20.75
N LYS A 458 -6.06 -22.41 21.52
CA LYS A 458 -5.02 -22.52 22.55
C LYS A 458 -3.61 -22.49 21.95
N ASP A 459 -3.37 -23.22 20.86
CA ASP A 459 -2.06 -23.25 20.19
C ASP A 459 -1.73 -21.88 19.57
N ASN A 460 -2.73 -21.20 18.99
CA ASN A 460 -2.58 -19.83 18.48
C ASN A 460 -2.19 -18.83 19.57
N ILE A 461 -2.82 -18.91 20.75
CA ILE A 461 -2.46 -18.06 21.91
C ILE A 461 -1.03 -18.37 22.38
N GLY A 462 -0.61 -19.64 22.35
CA GLY A 462 0.77 -20.04 22.66
C GLY A 462 1.79 -19.40 21.71
N LEU A 463 1.53 -19.40 20.41
CA LEU A 463 2.36 -18.73 19.40
C LEU A 463 2.39 -17.20 19.63
N LYS A 464 1.22 -16.59 19.89
CA LYS A 464 1.11 -15.15 20.21
C LYS A 464 1.95 -14.76 21.41
N LEU A 465 1.87 -15.54 22.48
CA LEU A 465 2.59 -15.27 23.71
C LEU A 465 4.11 -15.27 23.46
N ARG A 466 4.63 -16.32 22.81
CA ARG A 466 6.06 -16.42 22.46
C ARG A 466 6.52 -15.24 21.61
N TYR A 467 5.71 -14.85 20.62
CA TYR A 467 6.01 -13.71 19.76
C TYR A 467 6.08 -12.40 20.56
N LYS A 468 5.06 -12.10 21.39
CA LYS A 468 5.05 -10.88 22.21
C LYS A 468 6.15 -10.88 23.28
N GLU A 469 6.54 -12.04 23.82
CA GLU A 469 7.71 -12.17 24.71
C GLU A 469 9.02 -11.80 24.00
N LYS A 470 9.22 -12.31 22.78
CA LYS A 470 10.38 -11.99 21.94
C LYS A 470 10.43 -10.49 21.62
N GLN A 471 9.30 -9.90 21.21
CA GLN A 471 9.20 -8.46 20.93
C GLN A 471 9.52 -7.63 22.17
N ALA A 472 8.91 -7.92 23.33
CA ALA A 472 9.20 -7.20 24.56
C ALA A 472 10.70 -7.29 24.96
N ALA A 473 11.34 -8.43 24.74
CA ALA A 473 12.77 -8.59 25.00
C ALA A 473 13.66 -7.75 24.04
N ILE A 474 13.29 -7.63 22.76
CA ILE A 474 14.00 -6.78 21.79
C ILE A 474 13.89 -5.31 22.21
N TYR A 475 12.67 -4.83 22.50
CA TYR A 475 12.44 -3.45 22.94
C TYR A 475 13.16 -3.13 24.27
N GLN A 476 13.21 -4.09 25.20
CA GLN A 476 13.97 -3.93 26.44
C GLN A 476 15.46 -3.70 26.17
N LYS A 477 16.08 -4.51 25.29
CA LYS A 477 17.48 -4.35 24.92
C LYS A 477 17.74 -3.03 24.18
N ALA A 478 16.86 -2.66 23.25
CA ALA A 478 16.95 -1.40 22.51
C ALA A 478 16.88 -0.19 23.46
N TYR A 479 15.92 -0.19 24.38
CA TYR A 479 15.79 0.83 25.41
C TYR A 479 17.03 0.91 26.31
N GLU A 480 17.56 -0.23 26.78
CA GLU A 480 18.76 -0.24 27.61
C GLU A 480 19.98 0.33 26.89
N ALA A 481 20.18 -0.03 25.62
CA ALA A 481 21.25 0.52 24.79
C ALA A 481 21.12 2.04 24.61
N SER A 482 19.92 2.50 24.25
CA SER A 482 19.63 3.93 24.07
C SER A 482 19.78 4.72 25.37
N ARG A 483 19.30 4.19 26.49
CA ARG A 483 19.45 4.79 27.82
C ARG A 483 20.91 4.93 28.24
N LEU A 484 21.75 3.95 27.94
CA LEU A 484 23.19 4.02 28.22
C LEU A 484 23.88 5.06 27.34
N ASP A 485 23.50 5.18 26.06
CA ASP A 485 24.00 6.22 25.17
C ASP A 485 23.57 7.63 25.63
N ALA A 486 22.30 7.79 26.01
CA ALA A 486 21.75 9.01 26.57
C ALA A 486 22.49 9.45 27.85
N GLU A 487 22.68 8.54 28.82
CA GLU A 487 23.41 8.85 30.06
C GLU A 487 24.90 9.13 29.81
N ARG A 488 25.51 8.47 28.82
CA ARG A 488 26.92 8.69 28.44
C ARG A 488 27.13 10.07 27.79
N LEU A 489 26.22 10.49 26.93
CA LEU A 489 26.33 11.73 26.16
C LEU A 489 25.78 12.94 26.93
N LEU A 490 24.70 12.76 27.69
CA LEU A 490 24.00 13.80 28.44
C LEU A 490 23.63 13.30 29.87
N PRO A 491 24.62 13.21 30.79
CA PRO A 491 24.42 12.62 32.10
C PRO A 491 23.30 13.28 32.92
N ARG A 492 22.47 12.46 33.57
CA ARG A 492 21.35 12.90 34.44
C ARG A 492 20.31 13.77 33.77
N ARG A 493 20.22 13.74 32.44
CA ARG A 493 19.18 14.41 31.67
C ARG A 493 18.26 13.36 31.07
N LEU A 494 16.96 13.52 31.27
CA LEU A 494 15.92 12.69 30.67
C LEU A 494 14.74 13.59 30.32
N PHE A 495 14.09 13.30 29.19
CA PHE A 495 12.83 13.97 28.87
C PHE A 495 11.68 13.35 29.64
N THR A 496 10.75 14.21 30.05
CA THR A 496 9.52 13.80 30.72
C THR A 496 8.55 13.17 29.72
N VAL A 497 7.74 12.25 30.22
CA VAL A 497 6.60 11.70 29.48
C VAL A 497 5.34 12.12 30.22
N SER A 498 4.31 12.47 29.46
CA SER A 498 3.03 12.94 29.97
C SER A 498 2.33 11.90 30.86
N LEU A 499 1.51 12.38 31.78
CA LEU A 499 0.80 11.51 32.73
C LEU A 499 -0.18 10.56 32.01
N GLY A 500 -0.15 9.28 32.41
CA GLY A 500 -1.01 8.21 31.88
C GLY A 500 -0.37 7.33 30.81
N VAL A 501 0.61 7.86 30.06
CA VAL A 501 1.29 7.13 28.99
C VAL A 501 1.98 5.87 29.53
N GLU A 502 2.62 5.95 30.69
CA GLU A 502 3.20 4.77 31.36
C GLU A 502 2.11 3.80 31.82
N THR A 503 1.06 4.31 32.45
CA THR A 503 0.03 3.50 33.13
C THR A 503 -0.83 2.71 32.14
N ASN A 504 -1.41 3.39 31.14
CA ASN A 504 -2.35 2.80 30.20
C ASN A 504 -2.13 3.23 28.74
N GLY A 505 -1.10 4.04 28.45
CA GLY A 505 -0.79 4.50 27.10
C GLY A 505 -1.54 5.75 26.67
N VAL A 506 -2.35 6.35 27.54
CA VAL A 506 -3.12 7.56 27.20
C VAL A 506 -2.35 8.79 27.66
N ASP A 507 -2.09 9.73 26.74
CA ASP A 507 -1.61 11.06 27.09
C ASP A 507 -2.78 11.92 27.58
N TYR A 508 -2.97 11.97 28.90
CA TYR A 508 -4.07 12.74 29.49
C TYR A 508 -3.83 14.25 29.48
N GLU A 509 -2.58 14.71 29.38
CA GLU A 509 -2.25 16.13 29.37
C GLU A 509 -2.58 16.74 28.00
N ASP A 510 -2.12 16.10 26.92
CA ASP A 510 -2.45 16.45 25.54
C ASP A 510 -3.97 16.29 25.28
N ARG A 511 -4.60 15.22 25.77
CA ARG A 511 -6.05 15.05 25.67
C ARG A 511 -6.82 16.17 26.41
N MET A 512 -6.33 16.62 27.56
CA MET A 512 -6.93 17.73 28.31
C MET A 512 -6.83 19.04 27.52
N GLU A 513 -5.68 19.30 26.89
CA GLU A 513 -5.47 20.48 26.05
C GLU A 513 -6.43 20.49 24.86
N ARG A 514 -6.49 19.41 24.08
CA ARG A 514 -7.41 19.28 22.93
C ARG A 514 -8.87 19.49 23.32
N LEU A 515 -9.32 18.86 24.40
CA LEU A 515 -10.69 19.02 24.89
C LEU A 515 -10.98 20.46 25.35
N THR A 516 -9.97 21.16 25.88
CA THR A 516 -10.13 22.55 26.30
C THR A 516 -10.31 23.46 25.08
N LYS A 517 -9.48 23.30 24.04
CA LYS A 517 -9.63 24.03 22.76
C LYS A 517 -11.01 23.81 22.14
N SER A 518 -11.45 22.56 21.99
CA SER A 518 -12.77 22.24 21.42
C SER A 518 -13.94 22.82 22.25
N ILE A 519 -13.81 22.91 23.57
CA ILE A 519 -14.83 23.55 24.42
C ILE A 519 -14.89 25.06 24.16
N GLU A 520 -13.74 25.74 24.11
CA GLU A 520 -13.65 27.18 23.87
C GLU A 520 -14.21 27.54 22.48
N GLU A 521 -13.89 26.74 21.46
CA GLU A 521 -14.42 26.87 20.10
C GLU A 521 -15.94 26.68 20.04
N ALA A 522 -16.45 25.60 20.66
CA ALA A 522 -17.90 25.34 20.68
C ALA A 522 -18.66 26.45 21.41
N GLN A 523 -18.14 26.95 22.54
CA GLN A 523 -18.72 28.08 23.25
C GLN A 523 -18.73 29.36 22.40
N ARG A 524 -17.64 29.66 21.70
CA ARG A 524 -17.57 30.79 20.76
C ARG A 524 -18.63 30.66 19.67
N ARG A 525 -18.70 29.50 19.02
CA ARG A 525 -19.63 29.24 17.91
C ARG A 525 -21.08 29.34 18.36
N ILE A 526 -21.43 28.77 19.52
CA ILE A 526 -22.79 28.88 20.09
C ILE A 526 -23.18 30.35 20.29
N LYS A 527 -22.30 31.17 20.88
CA LYS A 527 -22.56 32.60 21.09
C LYS A 527 -22.81 33.32 19.76
N LEU A 528 -21.96 33.06 18.76
CA LEU A 528 -22.07 33.65 17.43
C LEU A 528 -23.37 33.24 16.71
N MET A 529 -23.78 31.97 16.82
CA MET A 529 -25.05 31.48 16.28
C MET A 529 -26.27 32.11 16.97
N GLN A 530 -26.20 32.30 18.29
CA GLN A 530 -27.26 32.97 19.07
C GLN A 530 -27.42 34.44 18.66
N GLU A 531 -26.32 35.14 18.38
CA GLU A 531 -26.37 36.51 17.86
C GLU A 531 -26.89 36.56 16.42
N TRP A 532 -26.57 35.56 15.60
CA TRP A 532 -27.02 35.47 14.21
C TRP A 532 -28.52 35.18 14.10
N ILE A 533 -29.05 34.22 14.85
CA ILE A 533 -30.45 33.78 14.74
C ILE A 533 -31.46 34.88 15.12
N VAL A 534 -31.05 35.88 15.91
CA VAL A 534 -31.88 37.04 16.27
C VAL A 534 -32.21 37.90 15.04
N GLN A 535 -31.38 37.87 14.01
CA GLN A 535 -31.52 38.70 12.80
C GLN A 535 -32.51 38.10 11.79
N VAL A 536 -32.79 36.80 11.86
CA VAL A 536 -33.66 36.09 10.92
C VAL A 536 -35.11 36.60 11.07
N PRO A 537 -35.85 36.94 10.01
CA PRO A 537 -37.23 37.41 10.12
C PRO A 537 -38.19 36.30 10.57
N ASN A 538 -39.41 36.66 10.99
CA ASN A 538 -40.43 35.70 11.39
C ASN A 538 -41.02 34.91 10.22
N SER A 539 -40.88 35.43 9.00
CA SER A 539 -41.31 34.79 7.74
C SER A 539 -40.40 33.64 7.30
N ALA A 540 -39.13 33.60 7.76
CA ALA A 540 -38.17 32.54 7.47
C ALA A 540 -38.15 31.48 8.59
N GLN A 541 -39.21 30.68 8.69
CA GLN A 541 -39.37 29.71 9.78
C GLN A 541 -38.48 28.47 9.60
N ASN A 542 -38.30 28.01 8.37
CA ASN A 542 -37.44 26.86 8.07
C ASN A 542 -35.97 27.21 8.30
N ALA A 543 -35.52 28.40 7.88
CA ALA A 543 -34.17 28.88 8.14
C ALA A 543 -33.87 28.96 9.65
N ARG A 544 -34.83 29.45 10.46
CA ARG A 544 -34.71 29.43 11.93
C ARG A 544 -34.62 28.02 12.50
N GLN A 545 -35.33 27.04 11.93
CA GLN A 545 -35.22 25.64 12.36
C GLN A 545 -33.85 25.04 12.01
N VAL A 546 -33.32 25.32 10.82
CA VAL A 546 -31.97 24.86 10.41
C VAL A 546 -30.91 25.35 11.41
N VAL A 547 -30.89 26.64 11.71
CA VAL A 547 -29.90 27.22 12.64
C VAL A 547 -30.08 26.69 14.06
N LYS A 548 -31.33 26.46 14.52
CA LYS A 548 -31.57 25.80 15.81
C LYS A 548 -31.02 24.38 15.85
N GLY A 549 -31.22 23.60 14.79
CA GLY A 549 -30.67 22.25 14.70
C GLY A 549 -29.14 22.23 14.79
N GLU A 550 -28.46 23.18 14.14
CA GLU A 550 -26.99 23.32 14.26
C GLU A 550 -26.55 23.78 15.64
N LEU A 551 -27.31 24.68 16.27
CA LEU A 551 -27.08 25.12 17.65
C LEU A 551 -27.20 23.95 18.63
N ASP A 552 -28.28 23.17 18.53
CA ASP A 552 -28.52 22.00 19.37
C ASP A 552 -27.40 20.98 19.23
N ARG A 553 -26.96 20.67 17.99
CA ARG A 553 -25.81 19.77 17.74
C ARG A 553 -24.51 20.30 18.35
N THR A 554 -24.25 21.59 18.24
CA THR A 554 -23.04 22.21 18.79
C THR A 554 -23.08 22.20 20.34
N GLU A 555 -24.25 22.39 20.93
CA GLU A 555 -24.46 22.32 22.38
C GLU A 555 -24.30 20.87 22.90
N GLU A 556 -24.82 19.88 22.17
CA GLU A 556 -24.59 18.46 22.46
C GLU A 556 -23.09 18.11 22.39
N HIS A 557 -22.38 18.60 21.37
CA HIS A 557 -20.93 18.44 21.25
C HIS A 557 -20.19 19.07 22.45
N LEU A 558 -20.53 20.31 22.83
CA LEU A 558 -19.98 21.00 24.00
C LEU A 558 -20.18 20.16 25.27
N GLN A 559 -21.41 19.69 25.53
CA GLN A 559 -21.72 18.85 26.69
C GLN A 559 -20.94 17.52 26.68
N SER A 560 -20.75 16.93 25.51
CA SER A 560 -19.92 15.73 25.34
C SER A 560 -18.47 16.01 25.72
N CYS A 561 -17.87 17.07 25.18
CA CYS A 561 -16.50 17.49 25.46
C CYS A 561 -16.31 17.83 26.95
N GLU A 562 -17.25 18.53 27.59
CA GLU A 562 -17.19 18.84 29.03
C GLU A 562 -17.29 17.58 29.92
N ARG A 563 -18.10 16.60 29.52
CA ARG A 563 -18.16 15.29 30.22
C ARG A 563 -16.82 14.56 30.10
N GLN A 564 -16.26 14.50 28.90
CA GLN A 564 -14.96 13.86 28.67
C GLN A 564 -13.85 14.58 29.43
N ARG A 565 -13.82 15.92 29.43
CA ARG A 565 -12.81 16.72 30.15
C ARG A 565 -12.85 16.45 31.66
N ARG A 566 -14.05 16.34 32.25
CA ARG A 566 -14.20 15.95 33.67
C ARG A 566 -13.68 14.55 33.95
N SER A 567 -13.93 13.58 33.05
CA SER A 567 -13.40 12.23 33.18
C SER A 567 -11.86 12.21 33.11
N VAL A 568 -11.27 12.96 32.17
CA VAL A 568 -9.81 13.11 32.05
C VAL A 568 -9.22 13.78 33.29
N ALA A 569 -9.86 14.82 33.84
CA ALA A 569 -9.41 15.47 35.05
C ALA A 569 -9.39 14.51 36.25
N SER A 570 -10.45 13.71 36.42
CA SER A 570 -10.52 12.67 37.44
C SER A 570 -9.40 11.63 37.28
N ALA A 571 -9.12 11.21 36.05
CA ALA A 571 -8.04 10.26 35.78
C ALA A 571 -6.65 10.83 36.13
N LEU A 572 -6.40 12.11 35.80
CA LEU A 572 -5.17 12.82 36.18
C LEU A 572 -5.01 12.91 37.70
N GLU A 573 -6.09 13.20 38.44
CA GLU A 573 -6.06 13.22 39.91
C GLU A 573 -5.76 11.85 40.51
N GLU A 574 -6.35 10.77 39.97
CA GLU A 574 -6.09 9.41 40.43
C GLU A 574 -4.65 8.97 40.19
N ILE A 575 -4.09 9.27 39.00
CA ILE A 575 -2.68 8.99 38.69
C ILE A 575 -1.77 9.77 39.64
N ARG A 576 -2.03 11.07 39.85
CA ARG A 576 -1.25 11.90 40.79
C ARG A 576 -1.33 11.40 42.23
N ALA A 577 -2.44 10.77 42.61
CA ALA A 577 -2.63 10.14 43.91
C ALA A 577 -2.02 8.73 44.02
N GLY A 578 -1.36 8.23 42.97
CA GLY A 578 -0.73 6.90 42.95
C GLY A 578 -1.72 5.73 42.87
N LYS A 579 -2.97 5.98 42.45
CA LYS A 579 -3.96 4.92 42.28
C LYS A 579 -3.81 4.29 40.90
N VAL A 580 -3.96 2.96 40.83
CA VAL A 580 -4.06 2.25 39.57
C VAL A 580 -5.47 2.51 39.00
N LEU A 581 -5.53 3.19 37.86
CA LEU A 581 -6.77 3.38 37.09
C LEU A 581 -7.34 1.99 36.75
N LYS A 582 -8.62 1.78 37.06
CA LYS A 582 -9.32 0.52 36.79
C LYS A 582 -9.83 0.43 35.36
#